data_AF-A0A328CC89-F1
#
_entry.id   AF-A0A328CC89-F1
#
_cell.length_a   1.000
_cell.length_b   1.000
_cell.length_c   1.000
_cell.angle_alpha   90.00
_cell.angle_beta   90.00
_cell.angle_gamma   90.00
#
_symmetry.space_group_name_H-M   'P 1'
#
loop_
_entity.id
_entity.type
_entity.pdbx_description
1 polymer ?
#
loop_
_entity_poly.entity_id
_entity_poly.type
_entity_poly.pdbx_seq_one_letter_code
_entity_poly.pdbx_strand_id
1 'polypeptide(L)'
;MSVPAALRRWFIVHFVADLLFALPLMVAPTAFLTTLGWESVDPISARLVGAALIGIGVESWLGRDRPAESYRTMLRVKMLWSASAALGIAVSMVQGAPQMGWGFFGIFAAFNLLWTYWYRRLARQPASGLA
;
A
#
# COMPACT_ATOMS: atom_id res chain seq x y z
N MET A 1 -4.41 -5.78 -24.21
CA MET A 1 -3.50 -4.86 -23.48
C MET A 1 -2.55 -5.68 -22.63
N SER A 2 -1.24 -5.58 -22.89
CA SER A 2 -0.23 -6.29 -22.09
C SER A 2 0.14 -5.47 -20.85
N VAL A 3 0.25 -6.16 -19.71
CA VAL A 3 0.69 -5.53 -18.46
C VAL A 3 2.21 -5.30 -18.54
N PRO A 4 2.71 -4.07 -18.30
CA PRO A 4 4.14 -3.81 -18.29
C PRO A 4 4.86 -4.64 -17.21
N ALA A 5 5.97 -5.29 -17.56
CA ALA A 5 6.76 -6.11 -16.61
C ALA A 5 7.22 -5.32 -15.38
N ALA A 6 7.48 -4.02 -15.53
CA ALA A 6 7.81 -3.15 -14.41
C ALA A 6 6.66 -2.99 -13.40
N LEU A 7 5.40 -2.90 -13.87
CA LEU A 7 4.23 -2.80 -12.98
C LEU A 7 4.04 -4.10 -12.19
N ARG A 8 4.23 -5.25 -12.84
CA ARG A 8 4.24 -6.55 -12.17
C ARG A 8 5.30 -6.64 -11.07
N ARG A 9 6.52 -6.16 -11.33
CA ARG A 9 7.59 -6.10 -10.31
C ARG A 9 7.19 -5.22 -9.13
N TRP A 10 6.55 -4.08 -9.38
CA TRP A 10 6.06 -3.21 -8.32
C TRP A 10 4.97 -3.85 -7.45
N PHE A 11 4.12 -4.71 -8.01
CA PHE A 11 3.16 -5.49 -7.22
C PHE A 11 3.86 -6.46 -6.27
N ILE A 12 4.96 -7.10 -6.72
CA ILE A 12 5.78 -7.98 -5.87
C ILE A 12 6.50 -7.16 -4.78
N VAL A 13 7.09 -6.01 -5.13
CA VAL A 13 7.73 -5.12 -4.15
C VAL A 13 6.74 -4.66 -3.09
N HIS A 14 5.53 -4.27 -3.48
CA HIS A 14 4.49 -3.86 -2.54
C HIS A 14 4.02 -5.01 -1.65
N PHE A 15 3.88 -6.23 -2.20
CA PHE A 15 3.59 -7.42 -1.40
C PHE A 15 4.62 -7.62 -0.29
N VAL A 16 5.91 -7.54 -0.61
CA VAL A 16 6.99 -7.69 0.38
C VAL A 16 6.96 -6.56 1.40
N ALA A 17 6.76 -5.32 0.95
CA ALA A 17 6.65 -4.16 1.84
C ALA A 17 5.46 -4.32 2.81
N ASP A 18 4.30 -4.72 2.32
CA ASP A 18 3.11 -4.93 3.16
C ASP A 18 3.37 -6.00 4.22
N LEU A 19 3.93 -7.15 3.84
CA LEU A 19 4.21 -8.23 4.80
C LEU A 19 5.27 -7.84 5.82
N LEU A 20 6.27 -7.05 5.43
CA LEU A 20 7.31 -6.57 6.34
C LEU A 20 6.73 -5.79 7.53
N PHE A 21 5.70 -4.98 7.30
CA PHE A 21 5.02 -4.24 8.36
C PHE A 21 3.85 -5.02 8.97
N ALA A 22 3.13 -5.80 8.18
CA ALA A 22 1.95 -6.51 8.66
C ALA A 22 2.30 -7.60 9.66
N LEU A 23 3.35 -8.40 9.42
CA LEU A 23 3.68 -9.52 10.30
C LEU A 23 4.00 -9.07 11.73
N PRO A 24 4.86 -8.05 11.97
CA PRO A 24 5.06 -7.48 13.30
C PRO A 24 3.77 -6.91 13.92
N LEU A 25 2.95 -6.20 13.13
CA LEU A 25 1.67 -5.65 13.60
C LEU A 25 0.67 -6.75 14.02
N MET A 26 0.73 -7.93 13.39
CA MET A 26 -0.13 -9.05 13.75
C MET A 26 0.33 -9.74 15.03
N VAL A 27 1.63 -10.04 15.13
CA VAL A 27 2.20 -10.91 16.17
C VAL A 27 2.52 -10.12 17.45
N ALA A 28 3.20 -8.98 17.32
CA ALA A 28 3.71 -8.21 18.45
C ALA A 28 3.55 -6.68 18.24
N PRO A 29 2.32 -6.18 18.05
CA PRO A 29 2.08 -4.78 17.69
C PRO A 29 2.65 -3.77 18.68
N THR A 30 2.48 -4.01 19.98
CA THR A 30 2.97 -3.10 21.03
C THR A 30 4.49 -3.03 21.02
N ALA A 31 5.18 -4.17 21.03
CA ALA A 31 6.65 -4.19 20.97
C ALA A 31 7.17 -3.49 19.72
N PHE A 32 6.61 -3.82 18.55
CA PHE A 32 7.03 -3.24 17.28
C PHE A 32 6.82 -1.72 17.24
N LEU A 33 5.61 -1.22 17.52
CA LEU A 33 5.32 0.20 17.43
C LEU A 33 6.04 1.03 18.51
N THR A 34 6.26 0.48 19.70
CA THR A 34 7.05 1.17 20.73
C THR A 34 8.51 1.34 20.30
N THR A 35 9.13 0.39 19.56
CA THR A 35 10.47 0.62 18.98
C THR A 35 10.50 1.75 17.95
N LEU A 36 9.34 2.12 17.40
CA LEU A 36 9.18 3.20 16.43
C LEU A 36 8.74 4.52 17.07
N GLY A 37 8.68 4.57 18.41
CA GLY A 37 8.37 5.78 19.18
C GLY A 37 6.91 5.95 19.59
N TRP A 38 6.05 4.94 19.42
CA TRP A 38 4.69 4.98 19.98
C TRP A 38 4.72 4.72 21.49
N GLU A 39 4.17 5.67 22.26
CA GLU A 39 4.04 5.55 23.72
C GLU A 39 2.79 4.76 24.13
N SER A 40 1.71 4.86 23.36
CA SER A 40 0.47 4.13 23.57
C SER A 40 0.06 3.42 22.28
N VAL A 41 -0.25 2.13 22.40
CA VAL A 41 -0.60 1.27 21.27
C VAL A 41 -1.88 0.53 21.60
N ASP A 42 -2.93 0.74 20.80
CA ASP A 42 -4.09 -0.14 20.79
C ASP A 42 -3.80 -1.36 19.88
N PRO A 43 -3.66 -2.57 20.46
CA PRO A 43 -3.34 -3.76 19.69
C PRO A 43 -4.45 -4.21 18.73
N ILE A 44 -5.71 -3.80 18.95
CA ILE A 44 -6.82 -4.12 18.03
C ILE A 44 -6.66 -3.31 16.75
N SER A 45 -6.56 -1.99 16.87
CA SER A 45 -6.35 -1.10 15.71
C SER A 45 -5.07 -1.46 14.93
N ALA A 46 -3.97 -1.74 15.63
CA ALA A 46 -2.72 -2.14 14.99
C ALA A 46 -2.87 -3.43 14.16
N ARG A 47 -3.59 -4.44 14.68
CA ARG A 47 -3.85 -5.69 13.95
C ARG A 47 -4.84 -5.51 12.80
N LEU A 48 -5.81 -4.60 12.92
CA LEU A 48 -6.70 -4.26 11.81
C LEU A 48 -5.91 -3.65 10.65
N VAL A 49 -4.95 -2.76 10.93
CA VAL A 49 -4.03 -2.24 9.91
C VAL A 49 -3.18 -3.37 9.33
N GLY A 50 -2.61 -4.24 10.17
CA GLY A 50 -1.85 -5.42 9.72
C GLY A 50 -2.66 -6.33 8.80
N ALA A 51 -3.92 -6.61 9.14
CA ALA A 51 -4.83 -7.41 8.32
C ALA A 51 -5.14 -6.75 6.97
N ALA A 52 -5.33 -5.43 6.94
CA ALA A 52 -5.52 -4.68 5.71
C ALA A 52 -4.29 -4.76 4.80
N LEU A 53 -3.08 -4.61 5.36
CA LEU A 53 -1.82 -4.78 4.63
C LEU A 53 -1.66 -6.21 4.09
N ILE A 54 -2.00 -7.24 4.86
CA ILE A 54 -2.02 -8.63 4.37
C ILE A 54 -2.99 -8.77 3.20
N GLY A 55 -4.23 -8.31 3.34
CA GLY A 55 -5.23 -8.43 2.29
C GLY A 55 -4.80 -7.78 0.98
N ILE A 56 -4.30 -6.54 1.04
CA ILE A 56 -3.85 -5.77 -0.12
C ILE A 56 -2.54 -6.34 -0.69
N GLY A 57 -1.60 -6.71 0.17
CA GLY A 57 -0.30 -7.23 -0.21
C GLY A 57 -0.37 -8.60 -0.83
N VAL A 58 -1.05 -9.55 -0.16
CA VAL A 58 -1.22 -10.91 -0.67
C VAL A 58 -2.01 -10.91 -1.97
N GLU A 59 -3.04 -10.06 -2.12
CA GLU A 59 -3.66 -9.88 -3.43
C GLU A 59 -2.60 -9.46 -4.45
N SER A 60 -1.77 -8.45 -4.16
CA SER A 60 -0.74 -7.99 -5.11
C SER A 60 0.17 -9.12 -5.61
N TRP A 61 0.47 -10.10 -4.76
CA TRP A 61 1.16 -11.33 -5.17
C TRP A 61 0.27 -12.20 -6.06
N LEU A 62 -0.93 -12.58 -5.63
CA LEU A 62 -1.84 -13.47 -6.36
C LEU A 62 -2.30 -12.89 -7.71
N GLY A 63 -2.51 -11.58 -7.76
CA GLY A 63 -2.97 -10.81 -8.90
C GLY A 63 -1.89 -10.49 -9.93
N ARG A 64 -0.60 -10.77 -9.64
CA ARG A 64 0.52 -10.35 -10.50
C ARG A 64 0.45 -10.92 -11.93
N ASP A 65 -0.17 -12.09 -12.10
CA ASP A 65 -0.31 -12.77 -13.39
C ASP A 65 -1.65 -12.50 -14.11
N ARG A 66 -2.50 -11.63 -13.55
CA ARG A 66 -3.83 -11.35 -14.07
C ARG A 66 -3.82 -10.35 -15.25
N PRO A 67 -4.90 -10.31 -16.05
CA PRO A 67 -5.03 -9.35 -17.15
C PRO A 67 -5.02 -7.89 -16.68
N ALA A 68 -4.80 -6.97 -17.62
CA ALA A 68 -4.68 -5.53 -17.35
C ALA A 68 -5.93 -4.92 -16.67
N GLU A 69 -7.11 -5.49 -16.88
CA GLU A 69 -8.33 -5.09 -16.19
C GLU A 69 -8.24 -5.30 -14.67
N SER A 70 -7.77 -6.47 -14.22
CA SER A 70 -7.55 -6.76 -12.81
C SER A 70 -6.55 -5.78 -12.18
N TYR A 71 -5.49 -5.44 -12.92
CA TYR A 71 -4.53 -4.42 -12.48
C TYR A 71 -5.18 -3.04 -12.32
N ARG A 72 -6.08 -2.62 -13.22
CA ARG A 72 -6.79 -1.34 -13.09
C ARG A 72 -7.66 -1.31 -11.84
N THR A 73 -8.40 -2.37 -11.57
CA THR A 73 -9.22 -2.51 -10.36
C THR A 73 -8.34 -2.43 -9.12
N MET A 74 -7.26 -3.20 -9.07
CA MET A 74 -6.38 -3.22 -7.90
C MET A 74 -5.62 -1.90 -7.69
N LEU A 75 -5.20 -1.22 -8.77
CA LEU A 75 -4.61 0.11 -8.69
C LEU A 75 -5.59 1.13 -8.10
N ARG A 76 -6.88 1.07 -8.42
CA ARG A 76 -7.89 1.94 -7.79
C ARG A 76 -7.97 1.72 -6.29
N VAL A 77 -8.02 0.46 -5.85
CA VAL A 77 -8.00 0.11 -4.42
C VAL A 77 -6.74 0.64 -3.75
N LYS A 78 -5.56 0.40 -4.33
CA LYS A 78 -4.27 0.88 -3.80
C LYS A 78 -4.20 2.40 -3.72
N MET A 79 -4.68 3.13 -4.72
CA MET A 79 -4.75 4.59 -4.70
C MET A 79 -5.68 5.09 -3.60
N LEU A 80 -6.89 4.53 -3.48
CA LEU A 80 -7.84 4.94 -2.44
C LEU A 80 -7.26 4.67 -1.05
N TRP A 81 -6.79 3.45 -0.81
CA TRP A 81 -6.18 3.05 0.46
C TRP A 81 -5.00 3.94 0.85
N SER A 82 -4.02 4.10 -0.04
CA SER A 82 -2.80 4.87 0.27
C SER A 82 -3.07 6.37 0.42
N ALA A 83 -4.04 6.94 -0.31
CA ALA A 83 -4.45 8.33 -0.12
C ALA A 83 -5.14 8.54 1.23
N SER A 84 -6.09 7.65 1.58
CA SER A 84 -6.78 7.71 2.86
C SER A 84 -5.83 7.51 4.04
N ALA A 85 -4.89 6.57 3.93
CA ALA A 85 -3.87 6.35 4.95
C ALA A 85 -2.93 7.56 5.08
N ALA A 86 -2.43 8.11 3.98
CA ALA A 86 -1.58 9.31 4.01
C ALA A 86 -2.31 10.51 4.64
N LEU A 87 -3.59 10.73 4.30
CA LEU A 87 -4.38 11.80 4.91
C LEU A 87 -4.59 11.59 6.41
N GLY A 88 -4.97 10.37 6.82
CA GLY A 88 -5.14 10.03 8.24
C GLY A 88 -3.86 10.23 9.04
N ILE A 89 -2.72 9.78 8.50
CA ILE A 89 -1.41 9.99 9.13
C ILE A 89 -1.08 11.49 9.20
N ALA A 90 -1.28 12.26 8.13
CA ALA A 90 -1.01 13.70 8.15
C ALA A 90 -1.84 14.43 9.23
N VAL A 91 -3.12 14.07 9.40
CA VAL A 91 -3.97 14.60 10.47
C VAL A 91 -3.42 14.21 11.85
N SER A 92 -3.01 12.95 12.04
CA SER A 92 -2.40 12.53 13.32
C SER A 92 -1.06 13.24 13.58
N MET A 93 -0.26 13.49 12.55
CA MET A 93 1.02 14.19 12.69
C MET A 93 0.82 15.64 13.18
N VAL A 94 -0.17 16.37 12.67
CA VAL A 94 -0.47 17.72 13.17
C VAL A 94 -1.04 17.72 14.59
N GLN A 95 -1.51 16.57 15.08
CA GLN A 95 -1.98 16.35 16.45
C GLN A 95 -0.88 15.88 17.42
N GLY A 96 0.37 15.79 16.96
CA GLY A 96 1.51 15.42 17.81
C GLY A 96 1.81 13.92 17.87
N ALA A 97 1.41 13.15 16.84
CA ALA A 97 1.82 11.75 16.73
C ALA A 97 3.36 11.59 16.67
N PRO A 98 3.91 10.39 16.98
CA PRO A 98 5.34 10.14 16.97
C PRO A 98 6.02 10.49 15.64
N GLN A 99 7.25 11.01 15.68
CA GLN A 99 7.99 11.48 14.49
C GLN A 99 8.10 10.46 13.36
N MET A 100 8.17 9.16 13.70
CA MET A 100 8.20 8.08 12.72
C MET A 100 6.94 8.03 11.83
N GLY A 101 5.83 8.61 12.27
CA GLY A 101 4.63 8.79 11.46
C GLY A 101 4.88 9.60 10.17
N TRP A 102 5.83 10.53 10.14
CA TRP A 102 6.24 11.20 8.89
C TRP A 102 6.91 10.24 7.91
N GLY A 103 7.66 9.25 8.42
CA GLY A 103 8.22 8.17 7.61
C GLY A 103 7.12 7.36 6.93
N PHE A 104 6.10 6.95 7.70
CA PHE A 104 4.95 6.25 7.14
C PHE A 104 4.15 7.11 6.16
N PHE A 105 3.92 8.39 6.46
CA PHE A 105 3.31 9.34 5.54
C PHE A 105 4.06 9.37 4.20
N GLY A 106 5.39 9.51 4.23
CA GLY A 106 6.23 9.52 3.04
C GLY A 106 6.10 8.24 2.21
N ILE A 107 6.07 7.08 2.86
CA ILE A 107 5.88 5.78 2.19
C ILE A 107 4.51 5.72 1.49
N PHE A 108 3.43 6.04 2.20
CA PHE A 108 2.08 6.00 1.63
C PHE A 108 1.91 7.02 0.50
N ALA A 109 2.43 8.24 0.66
CA ALA A 109 2.41 9.26 -0.39
C ALA A 109 3.19 8.82 -1.64
N ALA A 110 4.40 8.25 -1.46
CA ALA A 110 5.21 7.77 -2.57
C ALA A 110 4.52 6.63 -3.33
N PHE A 111 3.96 5.64 -2.62
CA PHE A 111 3.18 4.58 -3.24
C PHE A 111 1.93 5.12 -3.95
N ASN A 112 1.24 6.09 -3.36
CA ASN A 112 0.07 6.71 -4.00
C ASN A 112 0.42 7.35 -5.35
N LEU A 113 1.52 8.10 -5.41
CA LEU A 113 2.03 8.70 -6.64
C LEU A 113 2.42 7.64 -7.67
N LEU A 114 3.11 6.58 -7.23
CA LEU A 114 3.47 5.44 -8.07
C LEU A 114 2.23 4.76 -8.68
N TRP A 115 1.19 4.50 -7.89
CA TRP A 115 -0.04 3.87 -8.37
C TRP A 115 -0.83 4.78 -9.30
N THR A 116 -0.87 6.08 -9.00
CA THR A 116 -1.46 7.09 -9.88
C THR A 116 -0.76 7.15 -11.23
N TYR A 117 0.57 7.10 -11.23
CA TYR A 117 1.36 7.03 -12.46
C TYR A 117 1.01 5.79 -13.29
N TRP A 118 1.01 4.60 -12.67
CA TRP A 118 0.73 3.35 -13.38
C TRP A 118 -0.71 3.25 -13.87
N TYR A 119 -1.67 3.74 -13.10
CA TYR A 119 -3.08 3.77 -13.49
C TYR A 119 -3.28 4.63 -14.74
N ARG A 120 -2.72 5.85 -14.75
CA ARG A 120 -2.77 6.74 -15.91
C ARG A 120 -2.06 6.13 -17.13
N ARG A 121 -0.92 5.48 -16.92
CA ARG A 121 -0.18 4.81 -17.99
C ARG A 121 -0.97 3.65 -18.61
N LEU A 122 -1.62 2.82 -17.80
CA LEU A 122 -2.48 1.74 -18.29
C LEU A 122 -3.75 2.25 -18.98
N ALA A 123 -4.30 3.38 -18.53
CA ALA A 123 -5.47 3.99 -19.16
C ALA A 123 -5.17 4.54 -20.57
N ARG A 124 -3.93 4.97 -20.83
CA ARG A 124 -3.49 5.52 -22.12
C ARG A 124 -3.09 4.46 -23.15
N GLN A 125 -3.04 3.18 -22.80
CA GLN A 125 -2.71 2.13 -23.77
C GLN A 125 -3.90 1.90 -24.72
N PRO A 126 -3.70 1.99 -26.05
CA PRO A 126 -4.74 1.67 -27.00
C PRO A 126 -5.16 0.21 -26.85
N ALA A 127 -6.45 -0.08 -27.10
CA ALA A 127 -6.93 -1.45 -27.18
C ALA A 127 -6.14 -2.17 -28.27
N SER A 128 -5.39 -3.20 -27.91
CA SER A 128 -4.66 -4.02 -28.87
C SER A 128 -5.67 -4.81 -29.70
N GLY A 129 -6.06 -4.26 -30.85
CA GLY A 129 -6.93 -4.84 -31.86
C GLY A 129 -7.20 -3.80 -32.95
N LEU A 130 -6.79 -4.10 -34.18
CA LEU A 130 -6.71 -3.24 -35.40
C LEU A 130 -5.37 -2.52 -35.61
N ALA A 131 -4.36 -3.30 -36.00
CA ALA A 131 -3.36 -2.92 -36.99
C ALA A 131 -3.14 -4.13 -37.90
#